data_AF-A0A1L7VWX6-F1
#
_entry.id   AF-A0A1L7VWX6-F1
#
_cell.length_a   1.000
_cell.length_b   1.000
_cell.length_c   1.000
_cell.angle_alpha   90.00
_cell.angle_beta   90.00
_cell.angle_gamma   90.00
#
_symmetry.space_group_name_H-M   'P 1'
#
loop_
_entity.id
_entity.type
_entity.pdbx_description
1 polymer ?
#
loop_
_entity_poly.entity_id
_entity_poly.type
_entity_poly.pdbx_seq_one_letter_code
_entity_poly.pdbx_strand_id
1 'polypeptide(L)'
;MAVARNGSSNTAHVNMMTDSVIANLPPDGLRVIIRSLLASHPDITASFEDATRQYLAQAQTRTSKSQLTALDVGGLEKTQRIARCMLGSGQAFDGVSILESLVIRGVQIALDSPETEKQRVNSLLASLDGDLVQAMTAVTKKLAVSSGARALSPGEHDIIQALFESLAQCQRMLKDTGIDFPYGRGMLTTANILGVDSPESQKGRLNKIPSEISRPLPAKETFQLGDRILPRIFSGLWQMSSPAWGSAQISKIIDGFSTHVQNGFTAFDMADHYGDAEVLYGRFRRLYPYKDDMFTATKYCVFHPMTVSREAVQANVGERCNRLQQEVIDLLQFHWQLWDNSQYIDALQYLAEDKRVARIGLCNFDTEHLEHVVESGVKIFTNQVQFSLVDSRPTFKMADACSRHDIKLLTYGTLCGGFIADKWLNEPEPDVYDTNITPSQRKYYGMICSWGGWDLFQELLSVLRTVATKHGVNISNIATRWVLDFPYVGAVIIGARIGMSEHTSDNATTLGWSLDDDDRGLIEEVLDRSNRAEMFETMGDCGNEYR
;
A
#
# COMPACT_ATOMS: atom_id res chain seq x y z
N MET A 1 -14.47 -32.14 -13.92
CA MET A 1 -14.41 -31.50 -15.25
C MET A 1 -15.62 -30.60 -15.46
N ALA A 2 -15.48 -29.30 -15.24
CA ALA A 2 -16.48 -28.32 -15.67
C ALA A 2 -16.10 -27.86 -17.09
N VAL A 3 -16.67 -28.51 -18.10
CA VAL A 3 -16.54 -28.06 -19.49
C VAL A 3 -17.41 -26.82 -19.66
N ALA A 4 -16.81 -25.72 -20.12
CA ALA A 4 -17.53 -24.52 -20.51
C ALA A 4 -18.55 -24.87 -21.60
N ARG A 5 -19.84 -24.86 -21.25
CA ARG A 5 -20.91 -24.85 -22.24
C ARG A 5 -21.16 -23.41 -22.63
N ASN A 6 -20.32 -22.85 -23.51
CA ASN A 6 -20.72 -21.81 -24.45
C ASN A 6 -19.73 -21.75 -25.61
N GLY A 7 -20.28 -21.83 -26.83
CA GLY A 7 -19.55 -22.06 -28.06
C GLY A 7 -18.63 -20.90 -28.45
N SER A 8 -17.33 -21.17 -28.41
CA SER A 8 -16.40 -20.79 -29.47
C SER A 8 -15.46 -21.97 -29.70
N SER A 9 -15.27 -22.34 -30.97
CA SER A 9 -14.78 -23.65 -31.42
C SER A 9 -13.25 -23.79 -31.40
N ASN A 10 -12.59 -23.37 -30.31
CA ASN A 10 -11.12 -23.50 -30.19
C ASN A 10 -10.63 -23.79 -28.75
N THR A 11 -11.44 -24.46 -27.92
CA THR A 11 -10.94 -24.95 -26.62
C THR A 11 -10.14 -26.24 -26.82
N ALA A 12 -8.81 -26.15 -26.74
CA ALA A 12 -7.93 -27.31 -26.73
C ALA A 12 -8.20 -28.19 -25.49
N HIS A 13 -8.18 -29.51 -25.67
CA HIS A 13 -8.30 -30.45 -24.55
C HIS A 13 -7.06 -30.33 -23.65
N VAL A 14 -7.25 -30.21 -22.33
CA VAL A 14 -6.13 -30.25 -21.37
C VAL A 14 -5.50 -31.64 -21.42
N ASN A 15 -4.20 -31.74 -21.68
CA ASN A 15 -3.50 -33.03 -21.74
C ASN A 15 -3.79 -33.87 -20.47
N MET A 16 -4.04 -35.18 -20.61
CA MET A 16 -4.36 -36.06 -19.47
C MET A 16 -3.29 -36.07 -18.37
N MET A 17 -2.02 -35.89 -18.72
CA MET A 17 -0.93 -35.77 -17.73
C MET A 17 -1.06 -34.47 -16.94
N THR A 18 -1.41 -33.36 -17.61
CA THR A 18 -1.66 -32.07 -16.94
C THR A 18 -2.92 -32.13 -16.07
N ASP A 19 -3.99 -32.77 -16.54
CA ASP A 19 -5.20 -33.00 -15.74
C ASP A 19 -4.90 -33.85 -14.50
N SER A 20 -4.04 -34.87 -14.63
CA SER A 20 -3.58 -35.67 -13.49
C SER A 20 -2.82 -34.82 -12.46
N VAL A 21 -2.00 -33.86 -12.90
CA VAL A 21 -1.34 -32.91 -12.00
C VAL A 21 -2.38 -32.05 -11.27
N ILE A 22 -3.34 -31.47 -11.99
CA ILE A 22 -4.41 -30.64 -11.40
C ILE A 22 -5.26 -31.44 -10.40
N ALA A 23 -5.58 -32.69 -10.72
CA ALA A 23 -6.43 -33.55 -9.89
C ALA A 23 -5.77 -34.01 -8.59
N ASN A 24 -4.44 -34.12 -8.55
CA ASN A 24 -3.71 -34.67 -7.40
C ASN A 24 -2.95 -33.63 -6.58
N LEU A 25 -2.69 -32.44 -7.11
CA LEU A 25 -2.06 -31.37 -6.35
C LEU A 25 -2.99 -30.87 -5.24
N PRO A 26 -2.47 -30.62 -4.02
CA PRO A 26 -3.24 -29.96 -2.98
C PRO A 26 -3.60 -28.52 -3.41
N PRO A 27 -4.70 -27.95 -2.91
CA PRO A 27 -5.12 -26.59 -3.26
C PRO A 27 -4.03 -25.53 -3.06
N ASP A 28 -3.18 -25.67 -2.05
CA ASP A 28 -2.06 -24.75 -1.82
C ASP A 28 -0.99 -24.87 -2.90
N GLY A 29 -0.64 -26.09 -3.32
CA GLY A 29 0.25 -26.35 -4.45
C GLY A 29 -0.27 -25.74 -5.76
N LEU A 30 -1.58 -25.80 -6.02
CA LEU A 30 -2.19 -25.12 -7.17
C LEU A 30 -2.05 -23.59 -7.09
N ARG A 31 -2.23 -23.00 -5.89
CA ARG A 31 -2.05 -21.54 -5.69
C ARG A 31 -0.60 -21.12 -5.92
N VAL A 32 0.35 -21.92 -5.45
CA VAL A 32 1.79 -21.72 -5.69
C VAL A 32 2.08 -21.66 -7.18
N ILE A 33 1.65 -22.69 -7.92
CA ILE A 33 1.91 -22.81 -9.36
C ILE A 33 1.23 -21.68 -10.14
N ILE A 34 -0.04 -21.36 -9.85
CA ILE A 34 -0.74 -20.27 -10.54
C ILE A 34 -0.03 -18.93 -10.32
N ARG A 35 0.43 -18.63 -9.10
CA ARG A 35 1.19 -17.41 -8.83
C ARG A 35 2.52 -17.39 -9.59
N SER A 36 3.23 -18.52 -9.63
CA SER A 36 4.47 -18.65 -10.39
C SER A 36 4.25 -18.42 -11.89
N LEU A 37 3.19 -19.00 -12.46
CA LEU A 37 2.83 -18.80 -13.86
C LEU A 37 2.49 -17.33 -14.15
N LEU A 38 1.68 -16.68 -13.32
CA LEU A 38 1.33 -15.26 -13.49
C LEU A 38 2.54 -14.33 -13.35
N ALA A 39 3.50 -14.67 -12.48
CA ALA A 39 4.72 -13.89 -12.30
C ALA A 39 5.71 -14.06 -13.47
N SER A 40 5.82 -15.28 -14.02
CA SER A 40 6.77 -15.58 -15.11
C SER A 40 6.20 -15.32 -16.51
N HIS A 41 4.88 -15.34 -16.67
CA HIS A 41 4.17 -15.15 -17.93
C HIS A 41 3.02 -14.15 -17.75
N PRO A 42 3.31 -12.83 -17.63
CA PRO A 42 2.29 -11.82 -17.36
C PRO A 42 1.16 -11.77 -18.40
N ASP A 43 1.43 -12.22 -19.63
CA ASP A 43 0.48 -12.29 -20.76
C ASP A 43 -0.74 -13.18 -20.47
N ILE A 44 -0.62 -14.17 -19.57
CA ILE A 44 -1.75 -15.05 -19.22
C ILE A 44 -2.73 -14.41 -18.23
N THR A 45 -2.38 -13.29 -17.61
CA THR A 45 -3.17 -12.65 -16.54
C THR A 45 -4.60 -12.35 -16.99
N ALA A 46 -4.76 -11.73 -18.17
CA ALA A 46 -6.07 -11.41 -18.71
C ALA A 46 -6.93 -12.67 -18.97
N SER A 47 -6.30 -13.75 -19.42
CA SER A 47 -6.96 -15.05 -19.64
C SER A 47 -7.39 -15.70 -18.32
N PHE A 48 -6.54 -15.62 -17.29
CA PHE A 48 -6.87 -16.11 -15.94
C PHE A 48 -8.04 -15.34 -15.33
N GLU A 49 -8.03 -14.02 -15.45
CA GLU A 49 -9.14 -13.17 -14.99
C GLU A 49 -10.43 -13.50 -15.75
N ASP A 50 -10.38 -13.73 -17.06
CA ASP A 50 -11.55 -14.10 -17.85
C ASP A 50 -12.14 -15.45 -17.46
N ALA A 51 -11.29 -16.47 -17.33
CA ALA A 51 -11.69 -17.78 -16.83
C ALA A 51 -12.32 -17.69 -15.43
N THR A 52 -11.79 -16.80 -14.57
CA THR A 52 -12.35 -16.52 -13.25
C THR A 52 -13.74 -15.91 -13.34
N ARG A 53 -13.95 -14.89 -14.20
CA ARG A 53 -15.28 -14.30 -14.43
C ARG A 53 -16.30 -15.35 -14.90
N GLN A 54 -15.92 -16.20 -15.85
CA GLN A 54 -16.78 -17.27 -16.36
C GLN A 54 -17.14 -18.29 -15.27
N TYR A 55 -16.17 -18.69 -14.45
CA TYR A 55 -16.39 -19.57 -13.31
C TYR A 55 -17.38 -18.96 -12.29
N LEU A 56 -17.21 -17.69 -11.94
CA LEU A 56 -18.07 -16.99 -10.99
C LEU A 56 -19.52 -16.88 -11.49
N ALA A 57 -19.71 -16.55 -12.77
CA ALA A 57 -21.04 -16.51 -13.38
C ALA A 57 -21.74 -17.88 -13.34
N GLN A 58 -21.01 -18.97 -13.60
CA GLN A 58 -21.54 -20.34 -13.47
C GLN A 58 -21.82 -20.74 -12.01
N ALA A 59 -21.01 -20.27 -11.06
CA ALA A 59 -21.21 -20.55 -9.64
C ALA A 59 -22.47 -19.82 -9.11
N GLN A 60 -22.69 -18.57 -9.52
CA GLN A 60 -23.89 -17.80 -9.15
C GLN A 60 -25.17 -18.42 -9.69
N THR A 61 -25.18 -18.93 -10.93
CA THR A 61 -26.38 -19.61 -11.50
C THR A 61 -26.72 -20.94 -10.80
N ARG A 62 -25.73 -21.61 -10.19
CA ARG A 62 -25.94 -22.86 -9.41
C ARG A 62 -26.36 -22.59 -7.97
N THR A 63 -26.11 -21.39 -7.45
CA THR A 63 -26.39 -21.02 -6.07
C THR A 63 -27.72 -20.26 -6.04
N SER A 64 -28.80 -20.90 -5.57
CA SER A 64 -30.09 -20.23 -5.39
C SER A 64 -29.94 -18.96 -4.54
N LYS A 65 -30.67 -17.88 -4.90
CA LYS A 65 -30.81 -16.65 -4.09
C LYS A 65 -31.16 -16.92 -2.61
N SER A 66 -31.72 -18.09 -2.30
CA SER A 66 -32.13 -18.50 -0.95
C SER A 66 -30.99 -18.85 0.03
N GLN A 67 -29.71 -18.92 -0.41
CA GLN A 67 -28.58 -19.20 0.50
C GLN A 67 -27.94 -17.95 1.13
N LEU A 68 -28.22 -16.75 0.61
CA LEU A 68 -27.64 -15.49 1.13
C LEU A 68 -28.31 -15.01 2.43
N THR A 69 -29.54 -15.45 2.71
CA THR A 69 -30.35 -14.98 3.84
C THR A 69 -30.12 -15.73 5.16
N ALA A 70 -29.29 -16.78 5.18
CA ALA A 70 -29.06 -17.66 6.33
C ALA A 70 -27.57 -17.84 6.68
N LEU A 71 -26.74 -16.84 6.41
CA LEU A 71 -25.29 -16.97 6.62
C LEU A 71 -24.95 -16.75 8.09
N ASP A 72 -24.32 -17.75 8.70
CA ASP A 72 -23.51 -17.64 9.90
C ASP A 72 -22.15 -17.01 9.56
N VAL A 73 -21.24 -16.90 10.54
CA VAL A 73 -19.89 -16.32 10.33
C VAL A 73 -19.14 -17.00 9.16
N GLY A 74 -19.21 -18.34 9.06
CA GLY A 74 -18.54 -19.09 7.98
C GLY A 74 -19.17 -18.84 6.61
N GLY A 75 -20.49 -18.65 6.57
CA GLY A 75 -21.21 -18.23 5.38
C GLY A 75 -20.77 -16.85 4.86
N LEU A 76 -20.59 -15.87 5.75
CA LEU A 76 -20.09 -14.54 5.37
C LEU A 76 -18.67 -14.63 4.81
N GLU A 77 -17.77 -15.35 5.48
CA GLU A 77 -16.39 -15.54 5.00
C GLU A 77 -16.35 -16.14 3.59
N LYS A 78 -17.24 -17.10 3.29
CA LYS A 78 -17.35 -17.69 1.95
C LYS A 78 -17.81 -16.69 0.90
N THR A 79 -18.84 -15.90 1.19
CA THR A 79 -19.37 -14.89 0.26
C THR A 79 -18.41 -13.72 0.10
N GLN A 80 -17.71 -13.32 1.15
CA GLN A 80 -16.63 -12.32 1.09
C GLN A 80 -15.52 -12.74 0.12
N ARG A 81 -15.11 -14.02 0.11
CA ARG A 81 -14.15 -14.54 -0.87
C ARG A 81 -14.66 -14.42 -2.30
N ILE A 82 -15.95 -14.64 -2.53
CA ILE A 82 -16.56 -14.47 -3.87
C ILE A 82 -16.47 -13.01 -4.30
N ALA A 83 -16.81 -12.06 -3.43
CA ALA A 83 -16.68 -10.64 -3.71
C ALA A 83 -15.23 -10.27 -4.06
N ARG A 84 -14.24 -10.76 -3.30
CA ARG A 84 -12.82 -10.56 -3.60
C ARG A 84 -12.42 -11.09 -4.98
N CYS A 85 -12.91 -12.26 -5.37
CA CYS A 85 -12.66 -12.79 -6.71
C CYS A 85 -13.27 -11.91 -7.81
N MET A 86 -14.47 -11.35 -7.59
CA MET A 86 -15.10 -10.42 -8.55
C MET A 86 -14.31 -9.12 -8.68
N LEU A 87 -13.89 -8.54 -7.55
CA LEU A 87 -13.06 -7.34 -7.55
C LEU A 87 -11.73 -7.59 -8.27
N GLY A 88 -11.07 -8.71 -7.97
CA GLY A 88 -9.80 -9.10 -8.58
C GLY A 88 -9.89 -9.46 -10.06
N SER A 89 -11.06 -9.87 -10.56
CA SER A 89 -11.30 -10.19 -11.98
C SER A 89 -11.89 -9.02 -12.78
N GLY A 90 -11.90 -7.81 -12.21
CA GLY A 90 -12.35 -6.60 -12.87
C GLY A 90 -13.88 -6.38 -12.91
N GLN A 91 -14.65 -7.16 -12.14
CA GLN A 91 -16.10 -7.02 -11.97
C GLN A 91 -16.43 -6.13 -10.76
N ALA A 92 -15.99 -4.87 -10.79
CA ALA A 92 -16.07 -3.95 -9.65
C ALA A 92 -17.51 -3.78 -9.09
N PHE A 93 -18.47 -3.46 -9.95
CA PHE A 93 -19.86 -3.20 -9.54
C PHE A 93 -20.61 -4.46 -9.09
N ASP A 94 -20.32 -5.62 -9.68
CA ASP A 94 -20.87 -6.91 -9.20
C ASP A 94 -20.32 -7.22 -7.80
N GLY A 95 -19.02 -7.00 -7.59
CA GLY A 95 -18.38 -7.12 -6.27
C GLY A 95 -19.02 -6.22 -5.22
N VAL A 96 -19.32 -4.95 -5.57
CA VAL A 96 -20.05 -4.02 -4.69
C VAL A 96 -21.42 -4.58 -4.31
N SER A 97 -22.17 -5.11 -5.27
CA SER A 97 -23.51 -5.65 -5.04
C SER A 97 -23.48 -6.86 -4.09
N ILE A 98 -22.45 -7.71 -4.19
CA ILE A 98 -22.26 -8.81 -3.23
C ILE A 98 -21.90 -8.27 -1.84
N LEU A 99 -20.99 -7.29 -1.74
CA LEU A 99 -20.61 -6.71 -0.45
C LEU A 99 -21.79 -6.00 0.24
N GLU A 100 -22.63 -5.30 -0.52
CA GLU A 100 -23.86 -4.69 -0.04
C GLU A 100 -24.77 -5.72 0.67
N SER A 101 -24.93 -6.91 0.09
CA SER A 101 -25.70 -7.98 0.73
C SER A 101 -25.10 -8.50 2.04
N LEU A 102 -23.80 -8.26 2.27
CA LEU A 102 -23.09 -8.72 3.47
C LEU A 102 -23.13 -7.73 4.62
N VAL A 103 -23.21 -6.41 4.36
CA VAL A 103 -23.03 -5.41 5.43
C VAL A 103 -24.12 -5.50 6.50
N ILE A 104 -25.40 -5.57 6.10
CA ILE A 104 -26.51 -5.68 7.06
C ILE A 104 -26.40 -6.99 7.84
N ARG A 105 -26.04 -8.09 7.18
CA ARG A 105 -25.92 -9.39 7.82
C ARG A 105 -24.76 -9.42 8.83
N GLY A 106 -23.64 -8.79 8.51
CA GLY A 106 -22.50 -8.69 9.43
C GLY A 106 -22.88 -7.95 10.72
N VAL A 107 -23.67 -6.88 10.62
CA VAL A 107 -24.17 -6.16 11.81
C VAL A 107 -25.17 -6.98 12.61
N GLN A 108 -26.09 -7.70 11.96
CA GLN A 108 -27.00 -8.61 12.66
C GLN A 108 -26.22 -9.65 13.48
N ILE A 109 -25.19 -10.26 12.89
CA ILE A 109 -24.33 -11.22 13.60
C ILE A 109 -23.64 -10.55 14.79
N ALA A 110 -23.13 -9.33 14.64
CA ALA A 110 -22.50 -8.63 15.76
C ALA A 110 -23.46 -8.33 16.93
N LEU A 111 -24.75 -8.14 16.64
CA LEU A 111 -25.78 -7.95 17.66
C LEU A 111 -26.17 -9.27 18.33
N ASP A 112 -26.19 -10.37 17.57
CA ASP A 112 -26.67 -11.68 18.02
C ASP A 112 -25.56 -12.54 18.66
N SER A 113 -24.29 -12.27 18.36
CA SER A 113 -23.15 -13.10 18.77
C SER A 113 -22.83 -12.99 20.27
N PRO A 114 -22.51 -14.11 20.94
CA PRO A 114 -22.07 -14.09 22.32
C PRO A 114 -20.68 -13.45 22.47
N GLU A 115 -20.36 -12.99 23.69
CA GLU A 115 -19.09 -12.30 23.98
C GLU A 115 -17.85 -13.14 23.60
N THR A 116 -17.95 -14.47 23.66
CA THR A 116 -16.89 -15.41 23.26
C THR A 116 -16.52 -15.36 21.77
N GLU A 117 -17.45 -14.93 20.90
CA GLU A 117 -17.21 -14.85 19.46
C GLU A 117 -16.90 -13.43 18.97
N LYS A 118 -17.04 -12.43 19.85
CA LYS A 118 -16.96 -11.01 19.51
C LYS A 118 -15.63 -10.62 18.86
N GLN A 119 -14.50 -11.19 19.28
CA GLN A 119 -13.21 -10.93 18.65
C GLN A 119 -13.17 -11.43 17.19
N ARG A 120 -13.71 -12.62 16.93
CA ARG A 120 -13.79 -13.19 15.57
C ARG A 120 -14.71 -12.35 14.70
N VAL A 121 -15.88 -11.98 15.20
CA VAL A 121 -16.84 -11.12 14.50
C VAL A 121 -16.23 -9.76 14.20
N ASN A 122 -15.60 -9.09 15.17
CA ASN A 122 -14.94 -7.81 14.95
C ASN A 122 -13.83 -7.88 13.89
N SER A 123 -13.09 -8.98 13.84
CA SER A 123 -12.04 -9.21 12.85
C SER A 123 -12.63 -9.41 11.45
N LEU A 124 -13.72 -10.17 11.34
CA LEU A 124 -14.46 -10.34 10.09
C LEU A 124 -15.03 -9.00 9.60
N LEU A 125 -15.64 -8.22 10.48
CA LEU A 125 -16.23 -6.93 10.13
C LEU A 125 -15.18 -5.90 9.69
N ALA A 126 -14.03 -5.83 10.37
CA ALA A 126 -12.92 -4.99 9.93
C ALA A 126 -12.38 -5.44 8.56
N SER A 127 -12.32 -6.75 8.32
CA SER A 127 -11.93 -7.33 7.02
C SER A 127 -12.92 -6.95 5.91
N LEU A 128 -14.24 -7.00 6.20
CA LEU A 128 -15.29 -6.56 5.28
C LEU A 128 -15.21 -5.06 5.00
N ASP A 129 -14.96 -4.23 6.02
CA ASP A 129 -14.77 -2.78 5.84
C ASP A 129 -13.57 -2.48 4.92
N GLY A 130 -12.48 -3.24 5.06
CA GLY A 130 -11.35 -3.17 4.14
C GLY A 130 -11.73 -3.56 2.70
N ASP A 131 -12.58 -4.59 2.52
CA ASP A 131 -13.05 -4.99 1.19
C ASP A 131 -13.97 -3.95 0.56
N LEU A 132 -14.77 -3.22 1.36
CA LEU A 132 -15.56 -2.07 0.88
C LEU A 132 -14.64 -0.98 0.32
N VAL A 133 -13.57 -0.63 1.05
CA VAL A 133 -12.54 0.30 0.56
C VAL A 133 -11.93 -0.19 -0.75
N GLN A 134 -11.54 -1.47 -0.81
CA GLN A 134 -10.98 -2.07 -2.03
C GLN A 134 -11.97 -2.03 -3.21
N ALA A 135 -13.26 -2.21 -2.95
CA ALA A 135 -14.30 -2.11 -3.96
C ALA A 135 -14.43 -0.69 -4.51
N MET A 136 -14.41 0.33 -3.63
CA MET A 136 -14.44 1.74 -4.04
C MET A 136 -13.19 2.13 -4.84
N THR A 137 -12.01 1.60 -4.46
CA THR A 137 -10.78 1.74 -5.26
C THR A 137 -10.93 1.11 -6.66
N ALA A 138 -11.52 -0.09 -6.75
CA ALA A 138 -11.76 -0.76 -8.03
C ALA A 138 -12.77 0.00 -8.91
N VAL A 139 -13.82 0.58 -8.31
CA VAL A 139 -14.77 1.48 -8.99
C VAL A 139 -14.04 2.71 -9.54
N THR A 140 -13.23 3.37 -8.72
CA THR A 140 -12.43 4.54 -9.15
C THR A 140 -11.54 4.20 -10.34
N LYS A 141 -10.86 3.04 -10.31
CA LYS A 141 -10.05 2.56 -11.45
C LYS A 141 -10.90 2.31 -12.71
N LYS A 142 -12.13 1.83 -12.58
CA LYS A 142 -13.07 1.63 -13.71
C LYS A 142 -13.63 2.93 -14.29
N LEU A 143 -13.66 4.00 -13.50
CA LEU A 143 -14.07 5.33 -13.94
C LEU A 143 -12.93 6.12 -14.59
N ALA A 144 -11.67 5.71 -14.40
CA ALA A 144 -10.52 6.35 -15.02
C ALA A 144 -10.57 6.22 -16.55
N VAL A 145 -10.34 7.34 -17.23
CA VAL A 145 -10.24 7.48 -18.68
C VAL A 145 -9.00 8.32 -19.02
N SER A 146 -8.57 8.35 -20.29
CA SER A 146 -7.35 9.07 -20.68
C SER A 146 -7.35 10.56 -20.35
N SER A 147 -8.52 11.18 -20.24
CA SER A 147 -8.73 12.59 -19.90
C SER A 147 -9.07 12.86 -18.42
N GLY A 148 -8.98 11.86 -17.53
CA GLY A 148 -9.31 11.99 -16.11
C GLY A 148 -10.26 10.88 -15.63
N ALA A 149 -11.44 11.24 -15.15
CA ALA A 149 -12.47 10.28 -14.73
C ALA A 149 -13.83 10.60 -15.36
N ARG A 150 -14.55 9.57 -15.81
CA ARG A 150 -15.94 9.72 -16.25
C ARG A 150 -16.90 9.68 -15.06
N ALA A 151 -18.09 10.25 -15.24
CA ALA A 151 -19.17 10.09 -14.29
C ALA A 151 -19.70 8.65 -14.25
N LEU A 152 -20.34 8.30 -13.13
CA LEU A 152 -21.15 7.09 -13.01
C LEU A 152 -22.34 7.16 -13.98
N SER A 153 -22.62 6.07 -14.67
CA SER A 153 -23.91 5.89 -15.35
C SER A 153 -25.04 5.73 -14.32
N PRO A 154 -26.32 5.93 -14.68
CA PRO A 154 -27.43 5.78 -13.74
C PRO A 154 -27.46 4.43 -13.02
N GLY A 155 -27.24 3.32 -13.73
CA GLY A 155 -27.22 1.99 -13.12
C GLY A 155 -26.01 1.75 -12.21
N GLU A 156 -24.84 2.30 -12.56
CA GLU A 156 -23.67 2.26 -11.67
C GLU A 156 -23.90 3.10 -10.41
N HIS A 157 -24.51 4.28 -10.56
CA HIS A 157 -24.87 5.15 -9.44
C HIS A 157 -25.85 4.45 -8.49
N ASP A 158 -26.88 3.79 -9.00
CA ASP A 158 -27.86 3.05 -8.19
C ASP A 158 -27.21 1.95 -7.33
N ILE A 159 -26.20 1.25 -7.87
CA ILE A 159 -25.45 0.23 -7.14
C ILE A 159 -24.67 0.85 -5.96
N ILE A 160 -23.95 1.95 -6.20
CA ILE A 160 -23.18 2.61 -5.14
C ILE A 160 -24.11 3.25 -4.10
N GLN A 161 -25.23 3.83 -4.54
CA GLN A 161 -26.26 4.41 -3.69
C GLN A 161 -26.91 3.35 -2.80
N ALA A 162 -27.24 2.17 -3.33
CA ALA A 162 -27.78 1.07 -2.54
C ALA A 162 -26.82 0.62 -1.43
N LEU A 163 -25.52 0.49 -1.74
CA LEU A 163 -24.50 0.20 -0.73
C LEU A 163 -24.48 1.29 0.37
N PHE A 164 -24.49 2.56 -0.03
CA PHE A 164 -24.49 3.69 0.92
C PHE A 164 -25.71 3.65 1.85
N GLU A 165 -26.89 3.35 1.33
CA GLU A 165 -28.12 3.21 2.11
C GLU A 165 -28.06 2.04 3.09
N SER A 166 -27.55 0.89 2.66
CA SER A 166 -27.34 -0.29 3.51
C SER A 166 -26.32 -0.02 4.62
N LEU A 167 -25.24 0.73 4.34
CA LEU A 167 -24.29 1.19 5.35
C LEU A 167 -24.95 2.17 6.34
N ALA A 168 -25.80 3.08 5.86
CA ALA A 168 -26.51 4.02 6.72
C ALA A 168 -27.55 3.30 7.60
N GLN A 169 -28.18 2.24 7.08
CA GLN A 169 -29.05 1.37 7.85
C GLN A 169 -28.28 0.64 8.95
N CYS A 170 -27.13 0.05 8.62
CA CYS A 170 -26.24 -0.59 9.60
C CYS A 170 -25.89 0.35 10.76
N GLN A 171 -25.59 1.61 10.44
CA GLN A 171 -25.31 2.63 11.45
C GLN A 171 -26.52 2.91 12.35
N ARG A 172 -27.73 3.00 11.78
CA ARG A 172 -28.98 3.16 12.55
C ARG A 172 -29.27 1.95 13.45
N MET A 173 -29.00 0.73 12.98
CA MET A 173 -29.19 -0.50 13.76
C MET A 173 -28.30 -0.57 15.01
N LEU A 174 -27.08 -0.02 14.92
CA LEU A 174 -26.12 0.02 16.03
C LEU A 174 -26.31 1.24 16.95
N LYS A 175 -27.26 2.12 16.64
CA LYS A 175 -27.55 3.27 17.51
C LYS A 175 -28.03 2.78 18.87
N ASP A 176 -27.46 3.34 19.93
CA ASP A 176 -27.79 3.06 21.34
C ASP A 176 -27.47 1.62 21.83
N THR A 177 -26.79 0.80 21.02
CA THR A 177 -26.37 -0.56 21.42
C THR A 177 -25.02 -0.59 22.15
N GLY A 178 -24.26 0.51 22.08
CA GLY A 178 -22.89 0.60 22.60
C GLY A 178 -21.83 -0.05 21.71
N ILE A 179 -22.23 -0.71 20.62
CA ILE A 179 -21.32 -1.30 19.64
C ILE A 179 -20.87 -0.24 18.64
N ASP A 180 -19.57 -0.24 18.34
CA ASP A 180 -18.97 0.69 17.37
C ASP A 180 -19.39 0.35 15.95
N PHE A 181 -19.66 1.37 15.14
CA PHE A 181 -19.99 1.17 13.73
C PHE A 181 -18.78 0.59 12.99
N PRO A 182 -18.88 -0.64 12.44
CA PRO A 182 -17.71 -1.35 11.93
C PRO A 182 -17.30 -0.93 10.52
N TYR A 183 -18.18 -0.25 9.76
CA TYR A 183 -17.98 0.03 8.34
C TYR A 183 -17.65 1.49 8.05
N GLY A 184 -16.95 2.16 8.97
CA GLY A 184 -16.66 3.59 8.88
C GLY A 184 -15.80 3.95 7.66
N ARG A 185 -14.89 3.06 7.24
CA ARG A 185 -13.98 3.32 6.11
C ARG A 185 -14.72 3.16 4.78
N GLY A 186 -15.48 2.07 4.64
CA GLY A 186 -16.37 1.83 3.50
C GLY A 186 -17.38 2.96 3.33
N MET A 187 -18.07 3.35 4.40
CA MET A 187 -19.02 4.48 4.39
C MET A 187 -18.39 5.76 3.84
N LEU A 188 -17.18 6.10 4.32
CA LEU A 188 -16.51 7.33 3.91
C LEU A 188 -16.08 7.31 2.45
N THR A 189 -15.51 6.19 1.98
CA THR A 189 -15.09 6.02 0.59
C THR A 189 -16.28 5.96 -0.38
N THR A 190 -17.38 5.31 -0.01
CA THR A 190 -18.62 5.28 -0.79
C THR A 190 -19.24 6.68 -0.89
N ALA A 191 -19.29 7.43 0.21
CA ALA A 191 -19.80 8.81 0.21
C ALA A 191 -19.00 9.72 -0.73
N ASN A 192 -17.66 9.60 -0.71
CA ASN A 192 -16.79 10.37 -1.59
C ASN A 192 -17.05 10.09 -3.08
N ILE A 193 -17.29 8.83 -3.46
CA ILE A 193 -17.61 8.47 -4.86
C ILE A 193 -18.95 9.06 -5.31
N LEU A 194 -19.94 9.09 -4.41
CA LEU A 194 -21.25 9.69 -4.68
C LEU A 194 -21.22 11.24 -4.64
N GLY A 195 -20.15 11.85 -4.12
CA GLY A 195 -20.10 13.29 -3.90
C GLY A 195 -21.10 13.78 -2.84
N VAL A 196 -21.43 12.93 -1.87
CA VAL A 196 -22.37 13.24 -0.78
C VAL A 196 -21.64 13.29 0.56
N ASP A 197 -22.21 14.02 1.52
CA ASP A 197 -21.71 14.01 2.88
C ASP A 197 -21.98 12.65 3.54
N SER A 198 -20.95 12.08 4.18
CA SER A 198 -21.14 10.91 5.03
C SER A 198 -22.03 11.27 6.23
N PRO A 199 -22.97 10.39 6.67
CA PRO A 199 -23.82 10.63 7.84
C PRO A 199 -23.04 10.85 9.16
N GLU A 200 -21.73 10.60 9.17
CA GLU A 200 -20.81 10.91 10.28
C GLU A 200 -20.13 12.29 10.20
N SER A 201 -20.57 13.18 9.30
CA SER A 201 -20.24 14.61 9.38
C SER A 201 -20.70 15.25 10.71
N GLN A 202 -21.43 14.53 11.57
CA GLN A 202 -21.88 14.99 12.88
C GLN A 202 -21.24 14.23 14.07
N LYS A 203 -20.12 14.77 14.56
CA LYS A 203 -19.77 15.00 16.00
C LYS A 203 -19.55 13.84 17.01
N GLY A 204 -19.80 12.57 16.71
CA GLY A 204 -19.92 11.54 17.77
C GLY A 204 -18.64 11.03 18.46
N ARG A 205 -17.58 10.65 17.72
CA ARG A 205 -16.43 9.90 18.31
C ARG A 205 -15.04 10.37 17.92
N LEU A 206 -14.86 11.03 16.80
CA LEU A 206 -13.58 11.69 16.46
C LEU A 206 -13.31 12.94 17.32
N ASN A 207 -14.34 13.44 18.01
CA ASN A 207 -14.22 14.46 19.06
C ASN A 207 -13.64 13.92 20.37
N LYS A 208 -13.17 12.66 20.41
CA LYS A 208 -12.44 12.08 21.54
C LYS A 208 -10.94 11.95 21.29
N ILE A 209 -10.36 12.75 20.39
CA ILE A 209 -8.97 13.16 20.59
C ILE A 209 -8.95 13.81 21.98
N PRO A 210 -8.28 13.23 22.99
CA PRO A 210 -8.34 13.75 24.35
C PRO A 210 -7.98 15.24 24.35
N SER A 211 -8.69 16.05 25.15
CA SER A 211 -8.36 17.47 25.29
C SER A 211 -6.93 17.71 25.79
N GLU A 212 -6.33 16.69 26.40
CA GLU A 212 -4.94 16.64 26.88
C GLU A 212 -4.09 15.72 25.99
N ILE A 213 -3.95 16.02 24.70
CA ILE A 213 -2.89 15.42 23.89
C ILE A 213 -1.60 16.21 24.09
N SER A 214 -0.53 15.50 24.46
CA SER A 214 0.83 16.03 24.51
C SER A 214 1.32 16.43 23.12
N ARG A 215 2.10 17.50 23.04
CA ARG A 215 2.82 17.89 21.82
C ARG A 215 3.71 16.73 21.35
N PRO A 216 3.88 16.51 20.03
CA PRO A 216 4.81 15.51 19.52
C PRO A 216 6.21 15.65 20.11
N LEU A 217 6.85 14.53 20.42
CA LEU A 217 8.26 14.53 20.79
C LEU A 217 9.10 15.06 19.60
N PRO A 218 10.13 15.89 19.86
CA PRO A 218 11.03 16.32 18.81
C PRO A 218 11.76 15.11 18.20
N ALA A 219 11.95 15.14 16.88
CA ALA A 219 12.72 14.11 16.20
C ALA A 219 14.18 14.14 16.67
N LYS A 220 14.75 12.96 16.98
CA LYS A 220 16.15 12.83 17.42
C LYS A 220 17.15 13.25 16.35
N GLU A 221 16.84 12.96 15.09
CA GLU A 221 17.61 13.35 13.93
C GLU A 221 16.69 13.93 12.87
N THR A 222 17.19 14.95 12.16
CA THR A 222 16.43 15.67 11.14
C THR A 222 17.28 15.95 9.90
N PHE A 223 16.62 16.26 8.79
CA PHE A 223 17.26 16.79 7.58
C PHE A 223 16.51 18.02 7.06
N GLN A 224 17.20 18.88 6.30
CA GLN A 224 16.60 20.03 5.65
C GLN A 224 15.99 19.61 4.30
N LEU A 225 14.75 20.02 4.04
CA LEU A 225 14.07 19.88 2.77
C LEU A 225 13.45 21.22 2.35
N GLY A 226 14.19 22.00 1.56
CA GLY A 226 13.82 23.39 1.26
C GLY A 226 13.85 24.24 2.53
N ASP A 227 12.71 24.79 2.90
CA ASP A 227 12.45 25.59 4.11
C ASP A 227 11.96 24.78 5.32
N ARG A 228 11.84 23.44 5.21
CA ARG A 228 11.36 22.58 6.32
C ARG A 228 12.48 21.73 6.89
N ILE A 229 12.48 21.56 8.21
CA ILE A 229 13.29 20.58 8.93
C ILE A 229 12.40 19.38 9.22
N LEU A 230 12.77 18.20 8.75
CA LEU A 230 11.94 17.00 8.77
C LEU A 230 12.63 15.84 9.50
N PRO A 231 11.88 14.94 10.16
CA PRO A 231 12.44 13.74 10.76
C PRO A 231 13.06 12.83 9.70
N ARG A 232 14.11 12.09 10.06
CA ARG A 232 14.76 11.13 9.14
C ARG A 232 14.04 9.79 8.99
N ILE A 233 12.90 9.60 9.66
CA ILE A 233 12.02 8.44 9.47
C ILE A 233 10.63 8.94 9.09
N PHE A 234 10.10 8.43 7.98
CA PHE A 234 8.74 8.68 7.52
C PHE A 234 7.90 7.42 7.74
N SER A 235 6.66 7.59 8.18
CA SER A 235 5.70 6.49 8.31
C SER A 235 5.01 6.23 6.98
N GLY A 236 5.33 5.11 6.33
CA GLY A 236 4.71 4.71 5.07
C GLY A 236 3.36 4.03 5.29
N LEU A 237 2.33 4.45 4.57
CA LEU A 237 0.95 3.95 4.70
C LEU A 237 0.53 2.95 3.61
N TRP A 238 1.49 2.40 2.86
CA TRP A 238 1.22 1.51 1.73
C TRP A 238 0.48 0.21 2.11
N GLN A 239 0.54 -0.23 3.37
CA GLN A 239 -0.26 -1.37 3.85
C GLN A 239 -1.78 -1.07 3.88
N MET A 240 -2.19 0.18 3.78
CA MET A 240 -3.60 0.54 3.64
C MET A 240 -4.15 0.30 2.23
N SER A 241 -3.29 -0.05 1.26
CA SER A 241 -3.67 -0.29 -0.14
C SER A 241 -4.55 -1.52 -0.35
N SER A 242 -4.55 -2.49 0.58
CA SER A 242 -5.32 -3.72 0.42
C SER A 242 -5.58 -4.43 1.75
N PRO A 243 -6.75 -5.06 1.94
CA PRO A 243 -7.03 -5.96 3.06
C PRO A 243 -6.08 -7.17 3.15
N ALA A 244 -5.31 -7.47 2.09
CA ALA A 244 -4.25 -8.47 2.10
C ALA A 244 -3.17 -8.17 3.17
N TRP A 245 -3.03 -6.90 3.58
CA TRP A 245 -2.16 -6.47 4.67
C TRP A 245 -2.88 -6.40 6.01
N GLY A 246 -4.06 -7.00 6.13
CA GLY A 246 -4.93 -6.85 7.28
C GLY A 246 -5.74 -5.57 7.24
N SER A 247 -6.70 -5.47 8.16
CA SER A 247 -7.59 -4.32 8.26
C SER A 247 -7.89 -4.04 9.73
N ALA A 248 -8.05 -2.76 10.05
CA ALA A 248 -8.46 -2.27 11.37
C ALA A 248 -9.69 -1.37 11.23
N GLN A 249 -10.44 -1.27 12.33
CA GLN A 249 -11.54 -0.31 12.44
C GLN A 249 -10.99 1.12 12.41
N ILE A 250 -11.80 2.05 11.90
CA ILE A 250 -11.42 3.47 11.78
C ILE A 250 -10.93 4.06 13.11
N SER A 251 -11.57 3.73 14.24
CA SER A 251 -11.16 4.21 15.58
C SER A 251 -9.73 3.82 15.92
N LYS A 252 -9.38 2.55 15.75
CA LYS A 252 -8.01 2.05 15.98
C LYS A 252 -6.99 2.70 15.07
N ILE A 253 -7.35 2.99 13.82
CA ILE A 253 -6.45 3.66 12.88
C ILE A 253 -6.17 5.10 13.36
N ILE A 254 -7.21 5.82 13.80
CA ILE A 254 -7.08 7.19 14.32
C ILE A 254 -6.25 7.22 15.61
N ASP A 255 -6.47 6.27 16.52
CA ASP A 255 -5.67 6.14 17.75
C ASP A 255 -4.21 5.81 17.43
N GLY A 256 -3.97 4.95 16.43
CA GLY A 256 -2.63 4.62 15.95
C GLY A 256 -1.90 5.81 15.32
N PHE A 257 -2.59 6.65 14.54
CA PHE A 257 -2.02 7.90 14.05
C PHE A 257 -1.66 8.84 15.20
N SER A 258 -2.56 8.99 16.19
CA SER A 258 -2.28 9.81 17.38
C SER A 258 -1.04 9.31 18.12
N THR A 259 -0.93 8.01 18.32
CA THR A 259 0.20 7.37 19.01
C THR A 259 1.51 7.57 18.25
N HIS A 260 1.51 7.40 16.93
CA HIS A 260 2.66 7.66 16.08
C HIS A 260 3.15 9.10 16.21
N VAL A 261 2.24 10.06 16.09
CA VAL A 261 2.57 11.48 16.17
C VAL A 261 3.09 11.85 17.57
N GLN A 262 2.47 11.35 18.64
CA GLN A 262 2.96 11.54 20.01
C GLN A 262 4.39 11.00 20.22
N ASN A 263 4.72 9.88 19.56
CA ASN A 263 6.07 9.29 19.60
C ASN A 263 7.10 9.98 18.69
N GLY A 264 6.76 11.11 18.08
CA GLY A 264 7.67 11.92 17.24
C GLY A 264 7.71 11.50 15.76
N PHE A 265 6.86 10.57 15.33
CA PHE A 265 6.69 10.22 13.92
C PHE A 265 5.68 11.19 13.27
N THR A 266 6.17 12.36 12.88
CA THR A 266 5.32 13.44 12.37
C THR A 266 5.28 13.54 10.84
N ALA A 267 6.09 12.77 10.12
CA ALA A 267 6.11 12.74 8.66
C ALA A 267 5.51 11.42 8.12
N PHE A 268 4.56 11.54 7.18
CA PHE A 268 3.82 10.41 6.63
C PHE A 268 3.96 10.35 5.11
N ASP A 269 4.18 9.16 4.57
CA ASP A 269 4.20 8.87 3.13
C ASP A 269 2.98 8.02 2.74
N MET A 270 2.25 8.47 1.72
CA MET A 270 1.10 7.76 1.17
C MET A 270 1.01 7.93 -0.35
N ALA A 271 -0.08 7.49 -0.99
CA ALA A 271 -0.31 7.63 -2.43
C ALA A 271 -1.81 7.62 -2.76
N ASP A 272 -2.14 8.13 -3.94
CA ASP A 272 -3.49 8.15 -4.52
C ASP A 272 -4.15 6.76 -4.65
N HIS A 273 -3.36 5.70 -4.77
CA HIS A 273 -3.79 4.31 -4.91
C HIS A 273 -3.69 3.49 -3.61
N TYR A 274 -3.29 4.11 -2.48
CA TYR A 274 -3.23 3.42 -1.17
C TYR A 274 -4.58 3.38 -0.47
N GLY A 275 -5.60 2.83 -1.16
CA GLY A 275 -6.95 2.68 -0.60
C GLY A 275 -7.48 4.01 -0.05
N ASP A 276 -7.75 4.04 1.25
CA ASP A 276 -8.29 5.18 1.98
C ASP A 276 -7.25 5.94 2.82
N ALA A 277 -5.94 5.74 2.58
CA ALA A 277 -4.87 6.36 3.35
C ALA A 277 -4.97 7.89 3.39
N GLU A 278 -5.09 8.56 2.24
CA GLU A 278 -5.21 10.03 2.17
C GLU A 278 -6.45 10.53 2.91
N VAL A 279 -7.56 9.81 2.78
CA VAL A 279 -8.86 10.19 3.36
C VAL A 279 -8.84 10.08 4.89
N LEU A 280 -8.32 8.96 5.42
CA LEU A 280 -8.24 8.76 6.87
C LEU A 280 -7.20 9.66 7.51
N TYR A 281 -6.02 9.79 6.90
CA TYR A 281 -4.99 10.69 7.37
C TYR A 281 -5.45 12.15 7.33
N GLY A 282 -6.10 12.60 6.24
CA GLY A 282 -6.62 13.96 6.13
C GLY A 282 -7.64 14.29 7.22
N ARG A 283 -8.58 13.37 7.47
CA ARG A 283 -9.56 13.50 8.56
C ARG A 283 -8.90 13.56 9.94
N PHE A 284 -7.89 12.72 10.18
CA PHE A 284 -7.10 12.73 11.42
C PHE A 284 -6.36 14.07 11.59
N ARG A 285 -5.53 14.45 10.60
CA ARG A 285 -4.71 15.66 10.63
C ARG A 285 -5.55 16.90 10.84
N ARG A 286 -6.71 17.02 10.17
CA ARG A 286 -7.61 18.18 10.32
C ARG A 286 -8.04 18.40 11.77
N LEU A 287 -8.26 17.32 12.52
CA LEU A 287 -8.74 17.34 13.89
C LEU A 287 -7.61 17.34 14.93
N TYR A 288 -6.38 17.04 14.52
CA TYR A 288 -5.25 16.92 15.43
C TYR A 288 -4.75 18.30 15.91
N PRO A 289 -4.58 18.53 17.23
CA PRO A 289 -4.19 19.85 17.76
C PRO A 289 -2.85 20.37 17.24
N TYR A 290 -1.89 19.47 16.98
CA TYR A 290 -0.54 19.81 16.51
C TYR A 290 -0.34 19.49 15.02
N LYS A 291 -1.38 19.67 14.21
CA LYS A 291 -1.36 19.39 12.76
C LYS A 291 -0.27 20.13 11.98
N ASP A 292 0.20 21.27 12.51
CA ASP A 292 1.26 22.07 11.89
C ASP A 292 2.66 21.51 12.14
N ASP A 293 2.83 20.67 13.17
CA ASP A 293 4.05 19.90 13.42
C ASP A 293 4.16 18.66 12.49
N MET A 294 3.09 18.35 11.75
CA MET A 294 3.02 17.19 10.84
C MET A 294 3.42 17.55 9.40
N PHE A 295 3.94 16.56 8.67
CA PHE A 295 4.34 16.67 7.26
C PHE A 295 3.73 15.53 6.44
N THR A 296 3.17 15.86 5.28
CA THR A 296 2.47 14.90 4.41
C THR A 296 3.13 14.78 3.04
N ALA A 297 3.70 13.62 2.75
CA ALA A 297 4.10 13.23 1.41
C ALA A 297 3.05 12.31 0.78
N THR A 298 2.61 12.62 -0.43
CA THR A 298 1.69 11.75 -1.18
C THR A 298 2.10 11.67 -2.65
N LYS A 299 1.57 10.73 -3.44
CA LYS A 299 1.95 10.49 -4.85
C LYS A 299 0.87 10.71 -5.91
N TYR A 300 1.23 11.35 -7.02
CA TYR A 300 0.46 11.28 -8.27
C TYR A 300 1.06 10.16 -9.13
N CYS A 301 0.37 9.03 -9.20
CA CYS A 301 0.83 7.85 -9.90
C CYS A 301 0.16 7.66 -11.26
N VAL A 302 0.95 7.69 -12.32
CA VAL A 302 0.52 7.39 -13.69
C VAL A 302 0.94 5.97 -14.07
N PHE A 303 -0.02 5.05 -13.97
CA PHE A 303 0.15 3.62 -14.28
C PHE A 303 -0.34 3.21 -15.67
N HIS A 304 -1.13 4.06 -16.33
CA HIS A 304 -1.76 3.76 -17.63
C HIS A 304 -1.62 4.96 -18.56
N PRO A 305 -1.66 4.75 -19.89
CA PRO A 305 -1.67 5.85 -20.85
C PRO A 305 -2.71 6.92 -20.52
N MET A 306 -2.26 8.16 -20.43
CA MET A 306 -3.11 9.33 -20.21
C MET A 306 -2.71 10.46 -21.16
N THR A 307 -3.64 11.37 -21.42
CA THR A 307 -3.34 12.64 -22.09
C THR A 307 -2.95 13.66 -21.03
N VAL A 308 -1.70 14.12 -21.06
CA VAL A 308 -1.26 15.16 -20.13
C VAL A 308 -1.81 16.50 -20.60
N SER A 309 -2.60 17.13 -19.73
CA SER A 309 -3.03 18.52 -19.88
C SER A 309 -2.97 19.20 -18.52
N ARG A 310 -2.90 20.54 -18.55
CA ARG A 310 -2.94 21.37 -17.35
C ARG A 310 -4.17 21.06 -16.48
N GLU A 311 -5.33 20.92 -17.10
CA GLU A 311 -6.60 20.65 -16.42
C GLU A 311 -6.60 19.27 -15.76
N ALA A 312 -6.05 18.25 -16.44
CA ALA A 312 -5.94 16.90 -15.89
C ALA A 312 -5.02 16.87 -14.65
N VAL A 313 -3.87 17.55 -14.74
CA VAL A 313 -2.93 17.68 -13.61
C VAL A 313 -3.58 18.45 -12.45
N GLN A 314 -4.23 19.58 -12.72
CA GLN A 314 -4.92 20.37 -11.70
C GLN A 314 -6.09 19.63 -11.04
N ALA A 315 -6.81 18.81 -11.78
CA ALA A 315 -7.88 17.96 -11.25
C ALA A 315 -7.30 16.90 -10.30
N ASN A 316 -6.20 16.25 -10.68
CA ASN A 316 -5.53 15.27 -9.82
C ASN A 316 -5.01 15.91 -8.51
N VAL A 317 -4.36 17.08 -8.60
CA VAL A 317 -3.95 17.86 -7.42
C VAL A 317 -5.15 18.21 -6.54
N GLY A 318 -6.26 18.66 -7.14
CA GLY A 318 -7.49 19.00 -6.43
C GLY A 318 -8.13 17.82 -5.71
N GLU A 319 -8.17 16.65 -6.33
CA GLU A 319 -8.66 15.42 -5.71
C GLU A 319 -7.88 15.09 -4.43
N ARG A 320 -6.55 15.24 -4.48
CA ARG A 320 -5.68 14.90 -3.36
C ARG A 320 -5.77 15.93 -2.24
N CYS A 321 -5.89 17.21 -2.58
CA CYS A 321 -6.24 18.27 -1.62
C CYS A 321 -7.55 17.96 -0.89
N ASN A 322 -8.58 17.50 -1.62
CA ASN A 322 -9.88 17.13 -1.04
C ASN A 322 -9.76 15.92 -0.10
N ARG A 323 -9.07 14.85 -0.53
CA ARG A 323 -8.86 13.64 0.29
C ARG A 323 -8.06 13.95 1.55
N LEU A 324 -6.97 14.71 1.43
CA LEU A 324 -6.12 15.13 2.55
C LEU A 324 -6.73 16.23 3.41
N GLN A 325 -7.79 16.89 2.94
CA GLN A 325 -8.40 18.06 3.59
C GLN A 325 -7.38 19.17 3.85
N GLN A 326 -6.55 19.43 2.84
CA GLN A 326 -5.47 20.42 2.85
C GLN A 326 -5.62 21.36 1.65
N GLU A 327 -5.34 22.64 1.84
CA GLU A 327 -5.29 23.62 0.73
C GLU A 327 -3.99 23.48 -0.07
N VAL A 328 -2.91 23.05 0.59
CA VAL A 328 -1.57 22.87 0.00
C VAL A 328 -1.01 21.52 0.47
N ILE A 329 -0.51 20.73 -0.48
CA ILE A 329 0.18 19.46 -0.26
C ILE A 329 1.65 19.76 0.07
N ASP A 330 2.15 19.25 1.20
CA ASP A 330 3.53 19.54 1.65
C ASP A 330 4.60 19.01 0.67
N LEU A 331 4.40 17.78 0.17
CA LEU A 331 5.24 17.14 -0.84
C LEU A 331 4.39 16.24 -1.76
N LEU A 332 4.39 16.56 -3.05
CA LEU A 332 3.76 15.74 -4.09
C LEU A 332 4.82 15.00 -4.89
N GLN A 333 4.84 13.68 -4.79
CA GLN A 333 5.78 12.81 -5.49
C GLN A 333 5.16 12.30 -6.78
N PHE A 334 5.77 12.60 -7.91
CA PHE A 334 5.29 12.16 -9.21
C PHE A 334 5.87 10.81 -9.59
N HIS A 335 5.00 9.84 -9.91
CA HIS A 335 5.39 8.50 -10.37
C HIS A 335 4.89 8.31 -11.80
N TRP A 336 5.78 7.92 -12.71
CA TRP A 336 5.50 7.75 -14.14
C TRP A 336 6.09 6.42 -14.63
N GLN A 337 5.28 5.59 -15.29
CA GLN A 337 5.73 4.29 -15.84
C GLN A 337 5.90 4.29 -17.37
N LEU A 338 5.46 5.33 -18.07
CA LEU A 338 5.38 5.37 -19.53
C LEU A 338 6.61 6.05 -20.14
N TRP A 339 7.80 5.50 -19.95
CA TRP A 339 9.05 6.16 -20.32
C TRP A 339 9.21 6.46 -21.82
N ASP A 340 8.53 5.71 -22.68
CA ASP A 340 8.45 6.02 -24.12
C ASP A 340 7.66 7.32 -24.42
N ASN A 341 6.99 7.89 -23.42
CA ASN A 341 6.23 9.12 -23.50
C ASN A 341 6.87 10.23 -22.65
N SER A 342 7.43 11.23 -23.31
CA SER A 342 8.11 12.38 -22.70
C SER A 342 7.19 13.39 -21.99
N GLN A 343 5.86 13.21 -22.05
CA GLN A 343 4.88 14.10 -21.39
C GLN A 343 5.00 14.13 -19.85
N TYR A 344 5.84 13.28 -19.25
CA TYR A 344 6.19 13.41 -17.82
C TYR A 344 6.79 14.78 -17.49
N ILE A 345 7.53 15.39 -18.43
CA ILE A 345 8.10 16.74 -18.26
C ILE A 345 6.98 17.79 -18.23
N ASP A 346 6.05 17.73 -19.19
CA ASP A 346 4.90 18.64 -19.26
C ASP A 346 4.05 18.54 -17.98
N ALA A 347 3.81 17.32 -17.49
CA ALA A 347 3.08 17.10 -16.24
C ALA A 347 3.78 17.76 -15.04
N LEU A 348 5.10 17.60 -14.94
CA LEU A 348 5.92 18.19 -13.88
C LEU A 348 5.97 19.73 -13.97
N GLN A 349 5.98 20.30 -15.18
CA GLN A 349 5.86 21.74 -15.38
C GLN A 349 4.51 22.27 -14.89
N TYR A 350 3.41 21.60 -15.25
CA TYR A 350 2.08 21.97 -14.75
C TYR A 350 1.96 21.82 -13.22
N LEU A 351 2.59 20.82 -12.63
CA LEU A 351 2.69 20.68 -11.17
C LEU A 351 3.47 21.83 -10.53
N ALA A 352 4.57 22.28 -11.15
CA ALA A 352 5.39 23.38 -10.64
C ALA A 352 4.66 24.73 -10.65
N GLU A 353 3.69 24.90 -11.56
CA GLU A 353 2.85 26.09 -11.65
C GLU A 353 1.65 26.06 -10.69
N ASP A 354 1.29 24.90 -10.14
CA ASP A 354 0.16 24.74 -9.22
C ASP A 354 0.54 25.07 -7.78
N LYS A 355 0.05 26.22 -7.28
CA LYS A 355 0.33 26.73 -5.93
C LYS A 355 -0.16 25.82 -4.79
N ARG A 356 -0.99 24.82 -5.09
CA ARG A 356 -1.44 23.82 -4.12
C ARG A 356 -0.37 22.74 -3.88
N VAL A 357 0.74 22.75 -4.62
CA VAL A 357 1.87 21.84 -4.43
C VAL A 357 3.05 22.64 -3.87
N ALA A 358 3.40 22.42 -2.59
CA ALA A 358 4.50 23.15 -1.97
C ALA A 358 5.87 22.68 -2.47
N ARG A 359 6.03 21.36 -2.66
CA ARG A 359 7.28 20.73 -3.12
C ARG A 359 6.96 19.59 -4.06
N ILE A 360 7.77 19.45 -5.11
CA ILE A 360 7.70 18.34 -6.05
C ILE A 360 8.81 17.35 -5.72
N GLY A 361 8.42 16.10 -5.56
CA GLY A 361 9.31 14.95 -5.56
C GLY A 361 9.07 14.08 -6.78
N LEU A 362 10.00 13.19 -7.04
CA LEU A 362 9.88 12.09 -8.00
C LEU A 362 9.73 10.77 -7.22
N CYS A 363 9.23 9.75 -7.87
CA CYS A 363 9.12 8.40 -7.33
C CYS A 363 9.46 7.40 -8.43
N ASN A 364 10.51 6.59 -8.20
CA ASN A 364 11.04 5.60 -9.13
C ASN A 364 11.52 6.17 -10.48
N PHE A 365 11.96 7.43 -10.49
CA PHE A 365 12.70 7.98 -11.63
C PHE A 365 14.13 7.45 -11.57
N ASP A 366 14.63 6.90 -12.68
CA ASP A 366 16.05 6.60 -12.84
C ASP A 366 16.88 7.89 -12.98
N THR A 367 18.20 7.77 -12.98
CA THR A 367 19.09 8.94 -12.98
C THR A 367 18.94 9.77 -14.25
N GLU A 368 18.83 9.12 -15.42
CA GLU A 368 18.70 9.81 -16.70
C GLU A 368 17.43 10.67 -16.75
N HIS A 369 16.29 10.09 -16.37
CA HIS A 369 15.03 10.82 -16.38
C HIS A 369 14.97 11.91 -15.30
N LEU A 370 15.58 11.68 -14.14
CA LEU A 370 15.73 12.73 -13.13
C LEU A 370 16.53 13.91 -13.68
N GLU A 371 17.64 13.67 -14.38
CA GLU A 371 18.46 14.72 -14.99
C GLU A 371 17.67 15.48 -16.05
N HIS A 372 16.95 14.79 -16.94
CA HIS A 372 16.08 15.45 -17.93
C HIS A 372 15.04 16.37 -17.28
N VAL A 373 14.43 15.97 -16.15
CA VAL A 373 13.51 16.84 -15.41
C VAL A 373 14.22 18.07 -14.88
N VAL A 374 15.40 17.91 -14.28
CA VAL A 374 16.16 19.04 -13.73
C VAL A 374 16.60 20.00 -14.84
N GLU A 375 17.06 19.48 -15.98
CA GLU A 375 17.46 20.25 -17.15
C GLU A 375 16.30 21.04 -17.78
N SER A 376 15.07 20.53 -17.65
CA SER A 376 13.86 21.25 -18.07
C SER A 376 13.52 22.47 -17.19
N GLY A 377 14.23 22.67 -16.08
CA GLY A 377 14.06 23.79 -15.15
C GLY A 377 13.07 23.55 -14.01
N VAL A 378 12.50 22.35 -13.88
CA VAL A 378 11.61 22.01 -12.77
C VAL A 378 12.43 21.74 -11.50
N LYS A 379 12.15 22.47 -10.41
CA LYS A 379 12.81 22.23 -9.12
C LYS A 379 12.25 20.97 -8.45
N ILE A 380 13.10 19.97 -8.36
CA ILE A 380 12.84 18.73 -7.62
C ILE A 380 13.50 18.80 -6.23
N PHE A 381 12.78 18.32 -5.22
CA PHE A 381 13.24 18.27 -3.83
C PHE A 381 13.65 16.86 -3.40
N THR A 382 12.92 15.84 -3.87
CA THR A 382 13.17 14.45 -3.50
C THR A 382 13.05 13.51 -4.69
N ASN A 383 13.72 12.36 -4.63
CA ASN A 383 13.38 11.19 -5.44
C ASN A 383 13.17 10.00 -4.49
N GLN A 384 11.99 9.37 -4.55
CA GLN A 384 11.67 8.19 -3.76
C GLN A 384 12.07 6.92 -4.51
N VAL A 385 13.02 6.16 -3.96
CA VAL A 385 13.59 4.96 -4.62
C VAL A 385 13.79 3.80 -3.63
N GLN A 386 13.86 2.58 -4.15
CA GLN A 386 14.25 1.42 -3.35
C GLN A 386 15.73 1.55 -2.95
N PHE A 387 16.03 1.44 -1.65
CA PHE A 387 17.42 1.41 -1.17
C PHE A 387 17.53 0.58 0.12
N SER A 388 18.37 -0.46 0.08
CA SER A 388 18.66 -1.35 1.20
C SER A 388 20.07 -1.94 1.06
N LEU A 389 20.49 -2.75 2.03
CA LEU A 389 21.71 -3.56 1.92
C LEU A 389 21.68 -4.54 0.74
N VAL A 390 20.49 -5.02 0.36
CA VAL A 390 20.25 -5.97 -0.74
C VAL A 390 20.08 -5.26 -2.08
N ASP A 391 19.75 -3.98 -2.06
CA ASP A 391 19.57 -3.17 -3.27
C ASP A 391 20.24 -1.82 -3.07
N SER A 392 21.51 -1.75 -3.45
CA SER A 392 22.35 -0.57 -3.34
C SER A 392 22.54 0.16 -4.66
N ARG A 393 21.74 -0.14 -5.70
CA ARG A 393 21.80 0.53 -7.01
C ARG A 393 21.81 2.08 -6.94
N PRO A 394 21.13 2.74 -5.99
CA PRO A 394 21.23 4.20 -5.86
C PRO A 394 22.65 4.74 -5.63
N THR A 395 23.62 3.93 -5.17
CA THR A 395 25.00 4.39 -4.91
C THR A 395 25.83 4.60 -6.18
N PHE A 396 25.40 4.05 -7.33
CA PHE A 396 26.20 4.06 -8.57
C PHE A 396 26.12 5.40 -9.32
N LYS A 397 24.90 5.85 -9.66
CA LYS A 397 24.66 7.09 -10.43
C LYS A 397 23.77 8.09 -9.69
N MET A 398 22.66 7.60 -9.14
CA MET A 398 21.64 8.42 -8.49
C MET A 398 22.19 9.29 -7.35
N ALA A 399 23.12 8.74 -6.55
CA ALA A 399 23.78 9.44 -5.45
C ALA A 399 24.50 10.73 -5.90
N ASP A 400 25.25 10.67 -6.99
CA ASP A 400 25.98 11.82 -7.54
C ASP A 400 25.00 12.87 -8.08
N ALA A 401 24.01 12.46 -8.88
CA ALA A 401 22.99 13.35 -9.41
C ALA A 401 22.21 14.07 -8.30
N CYS A 402 21.79 13.33 -7.27
CA CYS A 402 21.10 13.91 -6.12
C CYS A 402 21.98 14.94 -5.37
N SER A 403 23.27 14.63 -5.20
CA SER A 403 24.21 15.51 -4.52
C SER A 403 24.46 16.81 -5.31
N ARG A 404 24.59 16.72 -6.64
CA ARG A 404 24.78 17.89 -7.52
C ARG A 404 23.59 18.86 -7.54
N HIS A 405 22.38 18.33 -7.42
CA HIS A 405 21.14 19.09 -7.60
C HIS A 405 20.43 19.45 -6.29
N ASP A 406 21.04 19.11 -5.14
CA ASP A 406 20.43 19.23 -3.81
C ASP A 406 19.04 18.58 -3.75
N ILE A 407 19.00 17.32 -4.20
CA ILE A 407 17.84 16.43 -4.15
C ILE A 407 18.10 15.39 -3.07
N LYS A 408 17.10 15.12 -2.22
CA LYS A 408 17.20 14.09 -1.19
C LYS A 408 16.51 12.80 -1.60
N LEU A 409 17.12 11.65 -1.31
CA LEU A 409 16.45 10.38 -1.45
C LEU A 409 15.50 10.16 -0.26
N LEU A 410 14.26 9.74 -0.58
CA LEU A 410 13.35 9.12 0.36
C LEU A 410 13.33 7.63 0.06
N THR A 411 13.82 6.79 0.97
CA THR A 411 14.08 5.39 0.62
C THR A 411 12.99 4.47 1.15
N TYR A 412 12.48 3.56 0.32
CA TYR A 412 11.60 2.48 0.78
C TYR A 412 12.28 1.13 0.57
N GLY A 413 11.65 0.06 1.09
CA GLY A 413 12.16 -1.30 0.90
C GLY A 413 13.42 -1.62 1.68
N THR A 414 13.87 -0.69 2.54
CA THR A 414 15.07 -0.81 3.37
C THR A 414 15.12 -2.09 4.21
N LEU A 415 13.97 -2.63 4.61
CA LEU A 415 13.86 -3.85 5.40
C LEU A 415 13.47 -5.10 4.58
N CYS A 416 13.45 -5.02 3.24
CA CYS A 416 13.11 -6.13 2.34
C CYS A 416 11.79 -6.83 2.70
N GLY A 417 10.71 -6.07 2.87
CA GLY A 417 9.40 -6.62 3.27
C GLY A 417 9.39 -7.21 4.70
N GLY A 418 10.39 -6.88 5.52
CA GLY A 418 10.58 -7.39 6.87
C GLY A 418 11.45 -8.65 6.94
N PHE A 419 12.18 -9.00 5.87
CA PHE A 419 13.21 -10.04 5.91
C PHE A 419 14.47 -9.63 6.68
N ILE A 420 14.82 -8.34 6.66
CA ILE A 420 15.94 -7.83 7.45
C ILE A 420 15.45 -7.56 8.87
N ALA A 421 15.31 -8.63 9.64
CA ALA A 421 14.84 -8.60 11.02
C ALA A 421 15.32 -9.84 11.78
N ASP A 422 15.44 -9.68 13.09
CA ASP A 422 15.83 -10.70 14.07
C ASP A 422 15.17 -12.07 13.87
N LYS A 423 13.88 -12.07 13.54
CA LYS A 423 13.07 -13.28 13.38
C LYS A 423 13.43 -14.16 12.18
N TRP A 424 14.25 -13.67 11.26
CA TRP A 424 14.68 -14.40 10.06
C TRP A 424 16.11 -14.93 10.15
N LEU A 425 16.83 -14.57 11.21
CA LEU A 425 18.18 -15.05 11.44
C LEU A 425 18.15 -16.54 11.82
N ASN A 426 18.96 -17.34 11.15
CA ASN A 426 19.05 -18.81 11.28
C ASN A 426 17.77 -19.56 10.87
N GLU A 427 16.89 -18.91 10.09
CA GLU A 427 15.72 -19.56 9.52
C GLU A 427 16.03 -20.17 8.14
N PRO A 428 15.42 -21.33 7.81
CA PRO A 428 15.56 -21.91 6.48
C PRO A 428 14.97 -20.99 5.42
N GLU A 429 15.37 -21.22 4.17
CA GLU A 429 14.80 -20.50 3.03
C GLU A 429 13.27 -20.66 2.99
N PRO A 430 12.50 -19.55 2.96
CA PRO A 430 11.05 -19.62 3.03
C PRO A 430 10.46 -20.14 1.72
N ASP A 431 9.41 -20.96 1.82
CA ASP A 431 8.51 -21.15 0.69
C ASP A 431 7.72 -19.85 0.45
N VAL A 432 8.12 -19.09 -0.57
CA VAL A 432 7.49 -17.81 -0.93
C VAL A 432 6.00 -17.91 -1.26
N TYR A 433 5.50 -19.12 -1.50
CA TYR A 433 4.10 -19.33 -1.80
C TYR A 433 3.26 -19.72 -0.59
N ASP A 434 3.89 -19.94 0.56
CA ASP A 434 3.24 -20.18 1.83
C ASP A 434 2.24 -19.07 2.19
N THR A 435 1.25 -19.44 3.00
CA THR A 435 0.17 -18.55 3.43
C THR A 435 0.63 -17.44 4.39
N ASN A 436 1.73 -17.66 5.12
CA ASN A 436 2.31 -16.71 6.05
C ASN A 436 3.26 -15.70 5.37
N ILE A 437 3.64 -15.95 4.12
CA ILE A 437 4.44 -15.02 3.33
C ILE A 437 3.55 -13.94 2.71
N THR A 438 3.80 -12.71 3.12
CA THR A 438 3.09 -11.54 2.59
C THR A 438 3.47 -11.26 1.14
N PRO A 439 2.62 -10.58 0.34
CA PRO A 439 2.97 -10.24 -1.05
C PRO A 439 4.29 -9.47 -1.20
N SER A 440 4.68 -8.68 -0.20
CA SER A 440 5.88 -7.85 -0.24
C SER A 440 7.12 -8.69 0.00
N GLN A 441 7.05 -9.64 0.93
CA GLN A 441 8.11 -10.63 1.10
C GLN A 441 8.34 -11.41 -0.20
N ARG A 442 7.28 -11.80 -0.93
CA ARG A 442 7.48 -12.46 -2.25
C ARG A 442 8.27 -11.58 -3.22
N LYS A 443 7.93 -10.29 -3.30
CA LYS A 443 8.66 -9.33 -4.11
C LYS A 443 10.14 -9.24 -3.68
N TYR A 444 10.39 -9.01 -2.40
CA TYR A 444 11.75 -8.79 -1.89
C TYR A 444 12.61 -10.05 -1.83
N TYR A 445 12.00 -11.24 -1.75
CA TYR A 445 12.72 -12.49 -1.91
C TYR A 445 13.36 -12.59 -3.30
N GLY A 446 12.66 -12.15 -4.36
CA GLY A 446 13.26 -12.03 -5.70
C GLY A 446 14.53 -11.17 -5.70
N MET A 447 14.51 -10.04 -4.98
CA MET A 447 15.69 -9.18 -4.82
C MET A 447 16.83 -9.89 -4.06
N ILE A 448 16.51 -10.64 -3.00
CA ILE A 448 17.49 -11.43 -2.23
C ILE A 448 18.16 -12.48 -3.12
N CYS A 449 17.37 -13.18 -3.95
CA CYS A 449 17.90 -14.15 -4.91
C CYS A 449 18.84 -13.50 -5.92
N SER A 450 18.45 -12.37 -6.51
CA SER A 450 19.30 -11.62 -7.45
C SER A 450 20.57 -11.08 -6.80
N TRP A 451 20.49 -10.68 -5.52
CA TRP A 451 21.61 -10.10 -4.78
C TRP A 451 22.67 -11.12 -4.37
N GLY A 452 22.29 -12.33 -3.98
CA GLY A 452 23.28 -13.34 -3.57
C GLY A 452 22.70 -14.63 -3.01
N GLY A 453 21.37 -14.78 -3.01
CA GLY A 453 20.68 -15.96 -2.50
C GLY A 453 20.49 -15.93 -0.98
N TRP A 454 19.73 -16.91 -0.49
CA TRP A 454 19.35 -16.99 0.93
C TRP A 454 20.54 -17.25 1.86
N ASP A 455 21.52 -18.06 1.43
CA ASP A 455 22.68 -18.39 2.26
C ASP A 455 23.53 -17.16 2.57
N LEU A 456 23.89 -16.36 1.54
CA LEU A 456 24.62 -15.10 1.75
C LEU A 456 23.77 -14.10 2.53
N PHE A 457 22.44 -14.11 2.35
CA PHE A 457 21.52 -13.29 3.14
C PHE A 457 21.55 -13.68 4.64
N GLN A 458 21.65 -14.96 4.98
CA GLN A 458 21.81 -15.41 6.37
C GLN A 458 23.16 -14.99 6.97
N GLU A 459 24.23 -15.02 6.17
CA GLU A 459 25.52 -14.46 6.58
C GLU A 459 25.41 -12.96 6.87
N LEU A 460 24.73 -12.20 6.00
CA LEU A 460 24.43 -10.79 6.23
C LEU A 460 23.67 -10.57 7.54
N LEU A 461 22.58 -11.31 7.79
CA LEU A 461 21.81 -11.20 9.03
C LEU A 461 22.69 -11.50 10.26
N SER A 462 23.62 -12.45 10.16
CA SER A 462 24.54 -12.81 11.25
C SER A 462 25.54 -11.69 11.56
N VAL A 463 26.07 -11.03 10.52
CA VAL A 463 26.92 -9.84 10.67
C VAL A 463 26.12 -8.68 11.27
N LEU A 464 24.93 -8.40 10.74
CA LEU A 464 24.06 -7.36 11.27
C LEU A 464 23.70 -7.61 12.73
N ARG A 465 23.50 -8.88 13.14
CA ARG A 465 23.29 -9.25 14.54
C ARG A 465 24.49 -8.92 15.43
N THR A 466 25.70 -9.16 14.94
CA THR A 466 26.94 -8.86 15.68
C THR A 466 27.04 -7.36 15.93
N VAL A 467 26.86 -6.55 14.87
CA VAL A 467 26.84 -5.09 14.96
C VAL A 467 25.68 -4.61 15.85
N ALA A 468 24.49 -5.19 15.71
CA ALA A 468 23.32 -4.88 16.54
C ALA A 468 23.58 -5.09 18.03
N THR A 469 24.31 -6.16 18.39
CA THR A 469 24.70 -6.47 19.77
C THR A 469 25.63 -5.40 20.35
N LYS A 470 26.61 -4.93 19.56
CA LYS A 470 27.54 -3.85 19.95
C LYS A 470 26.79 -2.56 20.30
N HIS A 471 25.76 -2.22 19.52
CA HIS A 471 24.98 -0.98 19.69
C HIS A 471 23.74 -1.14 20.59
N GLY A 472 23.42 -2.36 21.05
CA GLY A 472 22.25 -2.63 21.88
C GLY A 472 20.91 -2.42 21.16
N VAL A 473 20.85 -2.71 19.85
CA VAL A 473 19.68 -2.53 18.99
C VAL A 473 19.35 -3.83 18.22
N ASN A 474 18.35 -3.79 17.33
CA ASN A 474 17.93 -4.93 16.51
C ASN A 474 18.57 -4.91 15.10
N ILE A 475 18.50 -6.02 14.38
CA ILE A 475 19.03 -6.16 13.01
C ILE A 475 18.43 -5.09 12.08
N SER A 476 17.13 -4.84 12.19
CA SER A 476 16.41 -3.84 11.39
C SER A 476 16.93 -2.41 11.64
N ASN A 477 17.39 -2.11 12.86
CA ASN A 477 17.96 -0.81 13.19
C ASN A 477 19.31 -0.62 12.49
N ILE A 478 20.18 -1.63 12.46
CA ILE A 478 21.47 -1.55 11.76
C ILE A 478 21.25 -1.32 10.26
N ALA A 479 20.36 -2.08 9.62
CA ALA A 479 20.06 -1.91 8.21
C ALA A 479 19.47 -0.53 7.88
N THR A 480 18.56 -0.04 8.71
CA THR A 480 17.99 1.30 8.54
C THR A 480 19.06 2.38 8.74
N ARG A 481 19.92 2.23 9.76
CA ARG A 481 21.02 3.16 10.05
C ARG A 481 22.02 3.22 8.89
N TRP A 482 22.37 2.08 8.32
CA TRP A 482 23.27 1.99 7.17
C TRP A 482 22.77 2.86 6.00
N VAL A 483 21.47 2.79 5.66
CA VAL A 483 20.88 3.64 4.62
C VAL A 483 20.85 5.11 5.03
N LEU A 484 20.53 5.42 6.29
CA LEU A 484 20.50 6.80 6.79
C LEU A 484 21.88 7.46 6.89
N ASP A 485 22.97 6.70 6.88
CA ASP A 485 24.32 7.29 6.96
C ASP A 485 24.80 7.91 5.64
N PHE A 486 24.10 7.64 4.54
CA PHE A 486 24.39 8.30 3.27
C PHE A 486 23.90 9.76 3.29
N PRO A 487 24.75 10.76 2.93
CA PRO A 487 24.42 12.19 3.07
C PRO A 487 23.33 12.68 2.10
N TYR A 488 23.12 11.96 1.00
CA TYR A 488 22.05 12.22 0.04
C TYR A 488 20.72 11.57 0.44
N VAL A 489 20.68 10.73 1.49
CA VAL A 489 19.42 10.17 2.02
C VAL A 489 18.82 11.14 3.04
N GLY A 490 17.66 11.68 2.70
CA GLY A 490 16.88 12.54 3.60
C GLY A 490 16.22 11.71 4.70
N ALA A 491 15.42 10.72 4.31
CA ALA A 491 14.70 9.86 5.24
C ALA A 491 14.49 8.43 4.71
N VAL A 492 14.35 7.48 5.63
CA VAL A 492 13.85 6.13 5.34
C VAL A 492 12.35 6.07 5.63
N ILE A 493 11.58 5.53 4.69
CA ILE A 493 10.15 5.25 4.81
C ILE A 493 9.98 3.85 5.39
N ILE A 494 9.48 3.77 6.62
CA ILE A 494 9.17 2.50 7.29
C ILE A 494 7.66 2.30 7.25
N GLY A 495 7.22 1.20 6.64
CA GLY A 495 5.80 0.88 6.52
C GLY A 495 5.16 0.61 7.88
N ALA A 496 4.03 1.25 8.16
CA ALA A 496 3.29 1.10 9.40
C ALA A 496 1.90 0.49 9.16
N ARG A 497 1.57 -0.58 9.89
CA ARG A 497 0.21 -1.15 9.92
C ARG A 497 -0.58 -0.47 11.05
N ILE A 498 -0.92 0.80 10.83
CA ILE A 498 -1.58 1.68 11.80
C ILE A 498 -2.85 1.01 12.36
N GLY A 499 -2.99 0.99 13.68
CA GLY A 499 -4.14 0.36 14.35
C GLY A 499 -4.12 -1.17 14.39
N MET A 500 -3.03 -1.80 13.93
CA MET A 500 -2.84 -3.26 13.96
C MET A 500 -1.55 -3.68 14.67
N SER A 501 -0.40 -3.28 14.13
CA SER A 501 0.92 -3.64 14.65
C SER A 501 1.87 -2.46 14.45
N GLU A 502 2.36 -1.91 15.56
CA GLU A 502 3.18 -0.71 15.58
C GLU A 502 4.52 -1.01 16.25
N HIS A 503 5.61 -0.65 15.58
CA HIS A 503 6.99 -0.84 16.05
C HIS A 503 7.70 0.51 16.26
N THR A 504 6.96 1.52 16.72
CA THR A 504 7.45 2.91 16.83
C THR A 504 8.61 3.04 17.81
N SER A 505 8.56 2.33 18.95
CA SER A 505 9.66 2.28 19.91
C SER A 505 10.95 1.79 19.27
N ASP A 506 10.87 0.67 18.56
CA ASP A 506 12.03 0.00 17.94
C ASP A 506 12.55 0.84 16.78
N ASN A 507 11.67 1.40 15.94
CA ASN A 507 12.11 2.27 14.85
C ASN A 507 12.86 3.50 15.38
N ALA A 508 12.43 4.06 16.53
CA ALA A 508 13.06 5.23 17.16
C ALA A 508 14.45 4.95 17.78
N THR A 509 14.84 3.69 17.98
CA THR A 509 16.20 3.33 18.44
C THR A 509 17.22 3.39 17.32
N THR A 510 16.80 3.49 16.05
CA THR A 510 17.70 3.70 14.89
C THR A 510 18.45 5.04 14.94
N LEU A 511 17.91 6.02 15.68
CA LEU A 511 18.41 7.40 15.69
C LEU A 511 19.23 7.70 16.95
N GLY A 512 20.21 8.60 16.82
CA GLY A 512 21.04 9.11 17.91
C GLY A 512 22.40 8.42 18.05
N TRP A 513 22.78 7.61 17.07
CA TRP A 513 24.09 6.94 16.97
C TRP A 513 24.41 6.71 15.49
N SER A 514 25.63 6.26 15.18
CA SER A 514 26.11 6.01 13.83
C SER A 514 26.96 4.74 13.77
N LEU A 515 27.04 4.11 12.61
CA LEU A 515 27.98 3.01 12.37
C LEU A 515 29.41 3.55 12.29
N ASP A 516 30.34 2.92 13.01
CA ASP A 516 31.77 3.22 12.89
C ASP A 516 32.42 2.44 11.74
N ASP A 517 33.71 2.67 11.50
CA ASP A 517 34.43 2.09 10.36
C ASP A 517 34.53 0.56 10.46
N ASP A 518 34.64 0.01 11.67
CA ASP A 518 34.65 -1.44 11.88
C ASP A 518 33.29 -2.05 11.55
N ASP A 519 32.20 -1.41 11.99
CA ASP A 519 30.83 -1.84 11.66
C ASP A 519 30.59 -1.84 10.15
N ARG A 520 31.04 -0.79 9.47
CA ARG A 520 30.92 -0.65 8.01
C ARG A 520 31.76 -1.70 7.30
N GLY A 521 32.99 -1.93 7.75
CA GLY A 521 33.88 -2.95 7.20
C GLY A 521 33.26 -4.35 7.25
N LEU A 522 32.73 -4.74 8.41
CA LEU A 522 32.07 -6.04 8.57
C LEU A 522 30.88 -6.23 7.62
N ILE A 523 30.05 -5.20 7.47
CA ILE A 523 28.91 -5.24 6.54
C ILE A 523 29.42 -5.33 5.10
N GLU A 524 30.40 -4.50 4.75
CA GLU A 524 30.93 -4.40 3.39
C GLU A 524 31.59 -5.70 2.91
N GLU A 525 32.27 -6.44 3.80
CA GLU A 525 32.84 -7.76 3.49
C GLU A 525 31.78 -8.75 2.95
N VAL A 526 30.54 -8.67 3.44
CA VAL A 526 29.43 -9.48 2.92
C VAL A 526 28.89 -8.87 1.62
N LEU A 527 28.71 -7.55 1.57
CA LEU A 527 28.19 -6.87 0.39
C LEU A 527 29.12 -7.06 -0.84
N ASP A 528 30.43 -7.13 -0.66
CA ASP A 528 31.41 -7.35 -1.73
C ASP A 528 31.34 -8.74 -2.37
N ARG A 529 30.79 -9.72 -1.64
CA ARG A 529 30.56 -11.08 -2.14
C ARG A 529 29.22 -11.23 -2.86
N SER A 530 28.40 -10.18 -2.85
CA SER A 530 27.09 -10.15 -3.50
C SER A 530 27.20 -9.71 -4.96
N ASN A 531 26.14 -9.93 -5.72
CA ASN A 531 25.97 -9.49 -7.09
C ASN A 531 25.51 -8.02 -7.18
N ARG A 532 25.70 -7.19 -6.15
CA ARG A 532 25.16 -5.81 -6.10
C ARG A 532 25.55 -4.94 -7.30
N ALA A 533 26.74 -5.12 -7.86
CA ALA A 533 27.18 -4.43 -9.07
C ALA A 533 26.51 -4.99 -10.33
N GLU A 534 26.45 -6.32 -10.46
CA GLU A 534 25.76 -6.99 -11.57
C GLU A 534 24.26 -6.68 -11.58
N MET A 535 23.63 -6.47 -10.41
CA MET A 535 22.23 -6.03 -10.34
C MET A 535 22.02 -4.69 -11.01
N PHE A 536 22.96 -3.74 -10.91
CA PHE A 536 22.88 -2.47 -11.63
C PHE A 536 22.99 -2.68 -13.15
N GLU A 537 23.85 -3.59 -13.59
CA GLU A 537 24.02 -3.90 -15.02
C GLU A 537 22.81 -4.64 -15.61
N THR A 538 22.24 -5.58 -14.86
CA THR A 538 21.17 -6.48 -15.32
C THR A 538 19.77 -5.91 -15.12
N MET A 539 19.51 -5.28 -13.97
CA MET A 539 18.21 -4.66 -13.66
C MET A 539 18.16 -3.18 -14.09
N GLY A 540 19.29 -2.60 -14.50
CA GLY A 540 19.43 -1.17 -14.74
C GLY A 540 19.42 -0.35 -13.46
N ASP A 541 19.27 0.96 -13.63
CA ASP A 541 19.22 1.92 -12.53
C ASP A 541 17.98 1.72 -11.62
N CYS A 542 17.94 2.41 -10.49
CA CYS A 542 16.84 2.29 -9.52
C CYS A 542 15.50 2.73 -10.11
N GLY A 543 14.40 2.06 -9.70
CA GLY A 543 13.04 2.36 -10.14
C GLY A 543 12.51 1.44 -11.24
N ASN A 544 13.37 0.71 -11.96
CA ASN A 544 12.98 -0.29 -12.96
C ASN A 544 12.08 -1.40 -12.40
N GLU A 545 12.32 -1.83 -11.17
CA GLU A 545 11.65 -2.95 -10.50
C GLU A 545 10.20 -2.69 -10.06
N TYR A 546 9.69 -1.48 -10.30
CA TYR A 546 8.29 -1.09 -10.09
C TYR A 546 7.58 -0.66 -11.39
N ARG A 547 8.22 -0.85 -12.54
CA ARG A 547 7.56 -0.93 -13.84
C ARG A 547 7.06 -2.37 -14.02
#